data_AF-A0AAJ5V1Z5-F1
#
_entry.id   AF-A0AAJ5V1Z5-F1
#
_cell.length_a   1.000
_cell.length_b   1.000
_cell.length_c   1.000
_cell.angle_alpha   90.00
_cell.angle_beta   90.00
_cell.angle_gamma   90.00
#
_symmetry.space_group_name_H-M   'P 1'
#
loop_
_entity.id
_entity.type
_entity.pdbx_description
1 polymer ?
#
loop_
_entity_poly.entity_id
_entity_poly.type
_entity_poly.pdbx_seq_one_letter_code
_entity_poly.pdbx_strand_id
1 'polypeptide(L)'
;MMQEELASVVLAYLPGFDSADNTQLLQALRAMVANFATKATTLAGYGILDAYTKPEVDEIAARKANNAISLGGYGILDAYTKDEINQFLAMKAAVASSLEGYGILDAYTKSQVEAFLATKQDKNTASFGTAASWIRDGSTGAIEQFGVFGMNSGPNEQTITFPVAFPTACRSVVLTNMEDAAAEGNVVRIRRWDKSSVTIINAGGNTYTDYTWIAKGN
;
A
#
# COMPACT_ATOMS: atom_id res chain seq x y z
N MET A 1 -30.10 -93.80 -29.93
CA MET A 1 -29.25 -92.59 -29.89
C MET A 1 -29.66 -91.54 -30.93
N MET A 2 -29.22 -91.57 -32.20
CA MET A 2 -29.63 -90.53 -33.18
C MET A 2 -31.15 -90.42 -33.41
N GLN A 3 -31.87 -91.54 -33.43
CA GLN A 3 -33.33 -91.52 -33.58
C GLN A 3 -34.05 -90.90 -32.38
N GLU A 4 -33.50 -91.07 -31.17
CA GLU A 4 -34.08 -90.50 -29.94
C GLU A 4 -33.83 -88.98 -29.87
N GLU A 5 -32.68 -88.51 -30.37
CA GLU A 5 -32.38 -87.07 -30.45
C GLU A 5 -33.24 -86.36 -31.50
N LEU A 6 -33.49 -86.99 -32.66
CA LEU A 6 -34.40 -86.42 -33.65
C LEU A 6 -35.85 -86.39 -33.15
N ALA A 7 -36.25 -87.42 -32.40
CA ALA A 7 -37.54 -87.48 -31.73
C ALA A 7 -37.71 -86.35 -30.68
N SER A 8 -36.68 -86.09 -29.87
CA SER A 8 -36.75 -85.01 -28.87
C SER A 8 -36.83 -83.62 -29.52
N VAL A 9 -36.13 -83.39 -30.63
CA VAL A 9 -36.23 -82.13 -31.40
C VAL A 9 -37.65 -81.92 -31.93
N VAL A 10 -38.30 -82.96 -32.45
CA VAL A 10 -39.69 -82.86 -32.92
C VAL A 10 -40.64 -82.49 -31.79
N LEU A 11 -40.57 -83.18 -30.66
CA LEU A 11 -41.43 -82.92 -29.49
C LEU A 11 -41.15 -81.58 -28.81
N ALA A 12 -39.96 -80.99 -28.99
CA ALA A 12 -39.63 -79.68 -28.41
C ALA A 12 -40.34 -78.52 -29.12
N TYR A 13 -40.71 -78.68 -30.40
CA TYR A 13 -41.27 -77.59 -31.22
C TYR A 13 -42.62 -77.91 -31.86
N LEU A 14 -43.11 -79.15 -31.77
CA LEU A 14 -44.44 -79.59 -32.26
C LEU A 14 -45.25 -80.25 -31.14
N PRO A 15 -46.60 -80.24 -31.21
CA PRO A 15 -47.47 -80.74 -30.14
C PRO A 15 -47.46 -82.27 -29.93
N GLY A 16 -46.89 -83.05 -30.86
CA GLY A 16 -46.81 -84.50 -30.77
C GLY A 16 -46.34 -85.14 -32.09
N PHE A 17 -46.15 -86.47 -32.09
CA PHE A 17 -45.83 -87.21 -33.31
C PHE A 17 -47.09 -87.56 -34.12
N ASP A 18 -47.01 -87.37 -35.42
CA ASP A 18 -48.02 -87.77 -36.40
C ASP A 18 -47.45 -88.82 -37.37
N SER A 19 -47.93 -90.05 -37.32
CA SER A 19 -47.45 -91.12 -38.21
C SER A 19 -47.79 -90.91 -39.69
N ALA A 20 -48.67 -89.97 -40.02
CA ALA A 20 -49.05 -89.62 -41.39
C ALA A 20 -48.19 -88.50 -42.00
N ASP A 21 -47.38 -87.78 -41.22
CA ASP A 21 -46.59 -86.65 -41.69
C ASP A 21 -45.08 -86.96 -41.72
N ASN A 22 -44.54 -87.14 -42.93
CA ASN A 22 -43.12 -87.42 -43.13
C ASN A 22 -42.23 -86.15 -43.09
N THR A 23 -42.77 -84.99 -42.74
CA THR A 23 -42.07 -83.69 -42.71
C THR A 23 -41.92 -83.08 -41.31
N GLN A 24 -42.33 -83.78 -40.25
CA GLN A 24 -42.33 -83.27 -38.88
C GLN A 24 -40.97 -82.76 -38.39
N LEU A 25 -39.87 -83.47 -38.70
CA LEU A 25 -38.52 -82.99 -38.35
C LEU A 25 -38.20 -81.65 -39.01
N LEU A 26 -38.58 -81.49 -40.29
CA LEU A 26 -38.39 -80.24 -41.02
C LEU A 26 -39.27 -79.12 -40.45
N GLN A 27 -40.51 -79.43 -40.07
CA GLN A 27 -41.40 -78.46 -39.43
C GLN A 27 -40.87 -78.01 -38.06
N ALA A 28 -40.38 -78.93 -37.24
CA ALA A 28 -39.76 -78.63 -35.95
C ALA A 28 -38.50 -77.75 -36.11
N LEU A 29 -37.64 -78.05 -37.08
CA LEU A 29 -36.47 -77.22 -37.38
C LEU A 29 -36.87 -75.81 -37.88
N ARG A 30 -37.92 -75.70 -38.70
CA ARG A 30 -38.44 -74.39 -39.13
C ARG A 30 -39.00 -73.58 -37.97
N ALA A 31 -39.74 -74.21 -37.05
CA ALA A 31 -40.27 -73.59 -35.85
C ALA A 31 -39.15 -73.14 -34.89
N MET A 32 -38.10 -73.94 -34.73
CA MET A 32 -36.90 -73.57 -33.97
C MET A 32 -36.22 -72.33 -34.57
N VAL A 33 -35.96 -72.33 -35.88
CA VAL A 33 -35.27 -71.22 -36.56
C VAL A 33 -36.10 -69.94 -36.54
N ALA A 34 -37.44 -70.03 -36.52
CA ALA A 34 -38.33 -68.87 -36.42
C ALA A 34 -38.18 -68.07 -35.12
N ASN A 35 -37.65 -68.68 -34.05
CA ASN A 35 -37.36 -68.00 -32.78
C ASN A 35 -36.01 -67.27 -32.77
N PHE A 36 -35.17 -67.48 -33.78
CA PHE A 36 -33.90 -66.79 -33.92
C PHE A 36 -34.01 -65.67 -34.95
N ALA A 37 -33.44 -64.51 -34.63
CA ALA A 37 -33.38 -63.43 -35.58
C ALA A 37 -32.54 -63.82 -36.80
N THR A 38 -33.07 -63.55 -38.00
CA THR A 38 -32.33 -63.72 -39.25
C THR A 38 -31.11 -62.80 -39.27
N LYS A 39 -30.01 -63.23 -39.89
CA LYS A 39 -28.79 -62.42 -40.01
C LYS A 39 -29.11 -61.05 -40.60
N ALA A 40 -28.99 -60.01 -39.79
CA ALA A 40 -29.14 -58.62 -40.19
C ALA A 40 -27.85 -57.83 -39.92
N THR A 41 -27.67 -56.72 -40.63
CA THR A 41 -26.54 -55.79 -40.45
C THR A 41 -26.91 -54.54 -39.66
N THR A 42 -28.17 -54.41 -39.23
CA THR A 42 -28.68 -53.26 -38.48
C THR A 42 -29.45 -53.73 -37.24
N LEU A 43 -29.49 -52.89 -36.20
CA LEU A 43 -30.25 -53.16 -34.97
C LEU A 43 -31.75 -53.32 -35.26
N ALA A 44 -32.31 -52.48 -36.14
CA ALA A 44 -33.69 -52.60 -36.60
C ALA A 44 -34.00 -53.94 -37.30
N GLY A 45 -33.03 -54.51 -38.03
CA GLY A 45 -33.17 -55.83 -38.66
C GLY A 45 -33.21 -57.00 -37.66
N TYR A 46 -32.77 -56.78 -36.43
CA TYR A 46 -32.95 -57.69 -35.30
C TYR A 46 -34.23 -57.42 -34.49
N GLY A 47 -35.06 -56.45 -34.91
CA GLY A 47 -36.26 -56.04 -34.18
C GLY A 47 -36.00 -55.12 -32.99
N ILE A 48 -34.77 -54.59 -32.84
CA ILE A 48 -34.41 -53.64 -31.79
C ILE A 48 -34.78 -52.24 -32.29
N LEU A 49 -35.90 -51.70 -31.79
CA LEU A 49 -36.48 -50.42 -32.23
C LEU A 49 -36.25 -49.27 -31.25
N ASP A 50 -35.73 -49.55 -30.06
CA ASP A 50 -35.48 -48.60 -28.97
C ASP A 50 -34.01 -48.20 -28.84
N ALA A 51 -33.15 -48.66 -29.76
CA ALA A 51 -31.75 -48.28 -29.80
C ALA A 51 -31.56 -46.90 -30.44
N TYR A 52 -30.69 -46.08 -29.83
CA TYR A 52 -30.24 -44.83 -30.44
C TYR A 52 -29.53 -45.08 -31.77
N THR A 53 -29.89 -44.27 -32.76
CA THR A 53 -29.24 -44.23 -34.06
C THR A 53 -28.00 -43.33 -34.02
N LYS A 54 -27.04 -43.61 -34.90
CA LYS A 54 -25.84 -42.78 -35.03
C LYS A 54 -26.18 -41.29 -35.27
N PRO A 55 -27.12 -40.93 -36.17
CA PRO A 55 -27.52 -39.54 -36.37
C PRO A 55 -28.05 -38.86 -35.10
N GLU A 56 -28.87 -39.54 -34.29
CA GLU A 56 -29.39 -38.98 -33.04
C GLU A 56 -28.26 -38.71 -32.03
N VAL A 57 -27.31 -39.64 -31.92
CA VAL A 57 -26.14 -39.46 -31.06
C VAL A 57 -25.26 -38.32 -31.56
N ASP A 58 -25.04 -38.22 -32.88
CA ASP A 58 -24.25 -37.15 -33.49
C ASP A 58 -24.91 -35.77 -33.27
N GLU A 59 -26.24 -35.66 -33.32
CA GLU A 59 -26.98 -34.43 -33.04
C GLU A 59 -26.90 -34.02 -31.55
N ILE A 60 -27.12 -34.98 -30.63
CA ILE A 60 -26.99 -34.74 -29.19
C ILE A 60 -25.56 -34.33 -28.84
N ALA A 61 -24.57 -35.01 -29.43
CA ALA A 61 -23.16 -34.72 -29.25
C ALA A 61 -22.79 -33.35 -29.82
N ALA A 62 -23.23 -32.98 -31.03
CA ALA A 62 -22.98 -31.66 -31.59
C ALA A 62 -23.56 -30.54 -30.72
N ARG A 63 -24.75 -30.74 -30.15
CA ARG A 63 -25.36 -29.78 -29.22
C ARG A 63 -24.57 -29.63 -27.91
N LYS A 64 -23.90 -30.69 -27.43
CA LYS A 64 -23.05 -30.68 -26.23
C LYS A 64 -21.60 -30.26 -26.52
N ALA A 65 -21.08 -30.56 -27.70
CA ALA A 65 -19.69 -30.37 -28.13
C ALA A 65 -19.53 -29.07 -28.91
N ASN A 66 -20.23 -28.02 -28.51
CA ASN A 66 -20.04 -26.71 -29.12
C ASN A 66 -18.73 -26.10 -28.62
N ASN A 67 -17.85 -25.77 -29.57
CA ASN A 67 -16.57 -25.08 -29.44
C ASN A 67 -16.72 -23.64 -28.89
N ALA A 68 -17.52 -23.45 -27.86
CA ALA A 68 -17.70 -22.15 -27.23
C ALA A 68 -16.39 -21.74 -26.56
N ILE A 69 -15.91 -20.55 -26.90
CA ILE A 69 -14.75 -19.93 -26.25
C ILE A 69 -15.16 -19.00 -25.10
N SER A 70 -16.44 -19.01 -24.71
CA SER A 70 -17.01 -18.19 -23.66
C SER A 70 -17.84 -19.04 -22.69
N LEU A 71 -17.90 -18.60 -21.42
CA LEU A 71 -18.67 -19.25 -20.37
C LEU A 71 -20.17 -19.30 -20.70
N GLY A 72 -20.72 -18.23 -21.27
CA GLY A 72 -22.11 -18.18 -21.72
C GLY A 72 -22.44 -19.19 -22.83
N GLY A 73 -21.48 -19.49 -23.71
CA GLY A 73 -21.65 -20.52 -24.74
C GLY A 73 -21.67 -21.95 -24.18
N TYR A 74 -21.17 -22.17 -22.95
CA TYR A 74 -21.34 -23.39 -22.18
C TYR A 74 -22.61 -23.40 -21.29
N GLY A 75 -23.43 -22.35 -21.34
CA GLY A 75 -24.62 -22.21 -20.50
C GLY A 75 -24.33 -21.76 -19.07
N ILE A 76 -23.11 -21.27 -18.79
CA ILE A 76 -22.75 -20.69 -17.49
C ILE A 76 -23.11 -19.20 -17.53
N LEU A 77 -24.25 -18.84 -16.95
CA LEU A 77 -24.83 -17.49 -17.02
C LEU A 77 -24.63 -16.66 -15.75
N ASP A 78 -24.18 -17.28 -14.66
CA ASP A 78 -23.94 -16.66 -13.36
C ASP A 78 -22.47 -16.26 -13.13
N ALA A 79 -21.59 -16.55 -14.09
CA ALA A 79 -20.20 -16.14 -14.04
C ALA A 79 -20.01 -14.71 -14.55
N TYR A 80 -19.18 -13.93 -13.83
CA TYR A 80 -18.78 -12.60 -14.28
C TYR A 80 -17.98 -12.67 -15.59
N THR A 81 -18.33 -11.78 -16.52
CA THR A 81 -17.61 -11.57 -17.77
C THR A 81 -16.36 -10.72 -17.56
N LYS A 82 -15.41 -10.84 -18.49
CA LYS A 82 -14.19 -10.00 -18.50
C LYS A 82 -14.55 -8.50 -18.53
N ASP A 83 -15.61 -8.13 -19.24
CA ASP A 83 -16.04 -6.74 -19.38
C ASP A 83 -16.64 -6.19 -18.07
N GLU A 84 -17.47 -6.96 -17.37
CA GLU A 84 -17.98 -6.58 -16.06
C GLU A 84 -16.85 -6.39 -15.05
N ILE A 85 -15.90 -7.33 -14.98
CA ILE A 85 -14.72 -7.20 -14.10
C ILE A 85 -13.91 -5.96 -14.45
N ASN A 86 -13.66 -5.71 -15.75
CA ASN A 86 -12.92 -4.55 -16.18
C ASN A 86 -13.64 -3.24 -15.81
N GLN A 87 -14.97 -3.17 -15.92
CA GLN A 87 -15.75 -2.02 -15.46
C GLN A 87 -15.63 -1.83 -13.94
N PHE A 88 -15.80 -2.90 -13.15
CA PHE A 88 -15.64 -2.82 -11.68
C PHE A 88 -14.22 -2.37 -11.28
N LEU A 89 -13.20 -2.87 -11.97
CA LEU A 89 -11.81 -2.50 -11.68
C LEU A 89 -11.51 -1.07 -12.11
N ALA A 90 -12.01 -0.63 -13.27
CA ALA A 90 -11.87 0.75 -13.72
C ALA A 90 -12.52 1.73 -12.74
N MET A 91 -13.70 1.39 -12.19
CA MET A 91 -14.31 2.20 -11.14
C MET A 91 -13.48 2.22 -9.85
N LYS A 92 -12.81 1.12 -9.47
CA LYS A 92 -11.90 1.14 -8.31
C LYS A 92 -10.62 1.93 -8.56
N ALA A 93 -10.07 1.86 -9.76
CA ALA A 93 -8.79 2.48 -10.09
C ALA A 93 -8.91 3.98 -10.43
N ALA A 94 -10.01 4.40 -11.06
CA ALA A 94 -10.14 5.72 -11.67
C ALA A 94 -10.93 6.77 -10.86
N VAL A 95 -11.59 6.40 -9.76
CA VAL A 95 -12.59 7.28 -9.13
C VAL A 95 -12.02 8.15 -8.00
N ALA A 96 -10.92 7.75 -7.37
CA ALA A 96 -10.36 8.48 -6.25
C ALA A 96 -9.21 9.41 -6.69
N SER A 97 -9.42 10.72 -6.62
CA SER A 97 -8.35 11.73 -6.69
C SER A 97 -7.80 12.10 -5.32
N SER A 98 -8.31 11.46 -4.25
CA SER A 98 -7.94 11.69 -2.86
C SER A 98 -7.56 10.37 -2.18
N LEU A 99 -6.74 10.48 -1.12
CA LEU A 99 -6.36 9.35 -0.27
C LEU A 99 -7.59 8.68 0.37
N GLU A 100 -8.58 9.47 0.78
CA GLU A 100 -9.85 8.98 1.33
C GLU A 100 -10.62 8.13 0.32
N GLY A 101 -10.64 8.54 -0.97
CA GLY A 101 -11.30 7.75 -2.02
C GLY A 101 -10.64 6.39 -2.26
N TYR A 102 -9.36 6.23 -1.91
CA TYR A 102 -8.65 4.95 -1.90
C TYR A 102 -8.80 4.18 -0.57
N GLY A 103 -9.57 4.70 0.39
CA GLY A 103 -9.76 4.08 1.71
C GLY A 103 -8.58 4.30 2.67
N ILE A 104 -7.69 5.25 2.38
CA ILE A 104 -6.57 5.63 3.26
C ILE A 104 -7.10 6.71 4.21
N LEU A 105 -7.39 6.31 5.46
CA LEU A 105 -8.04 7.17 6.46
C LEU A 105 -7.09 7.73 7.52
N ASP A 106 -5.87 7.21 7.60
CA ASP A 106 -4.85 7.60 8.58
C ASP A 106 -3.81 8.58 8.01
N ALA A 107 -3.95 8.98 6.75
CA ALA A 107 -3.08 9.95 6.12
C ALA A 107 -3.47 11.39 6.48
N TYR A 108 -2.46 12.24 6.70
CA TYR A 108 -2.68 13.67 6.87
C TYR A 108 -3.12 14.34 5.57
N THR A 109 -4.10 15.23 5.66
CA THR A 109 -4.50 16.09 4.54
C THR A 109 -3.48 17.21 4.31
N LYS A 110 -3.43 17.72 3.07
CA LYS A 110 -2.59 18.88 2.74
C LYS A 110 -2.83 20.07 3.67
N SER A 111 -4.09 20.37 3.97
CA SER A 111 -4.45 21.48 4.87
C SER A 111 -3.97 21.27 6.30
N GLN A 112 -4.06 20.04 6.84
CA GLN A 112 -3.51 19.72 8.16
C GLN A 112 -1.99 19.91 8.19
N VAL A 113 -1.28 19.44 7.16
CA VAL A 113 0.18 19.60 7.05
C VAL A 113 0.56 21.07 6.95
N GLU A 114 -0.14 21.86 6.14
CA GLU A 114 0.09 23.30 6.00
C GLU A 114 -0.17 24.03 7.32
N ALA A 115 -1.23 23.68 8.05
CA ALA A 115 -1.51 24.24 9.37
C ALA A 115 -0.40 23.90 10.38
N PHE A 116 0.08 22.65 10.41
CA PHE A 116 1.19 22.26 11.26
C PHE A 116 2.47 23.02 10.90
N LEU A 117 2.78 23.15 9.61
CA LEU A 117 3.98 23.84 9.15
C LEU A 117 3.93 25.34 9.46
N ALA A 118 2.78 25.99 9.31
CA ALA A 118 2.61 27.41 9.64
C ALA A 118 2.85 27.71 11.13
N THR A 119 2.68 26.72 12.01
CA THR A 119 2.97 26.85 13.45
C THR A 119 4.40 26.47 13.82
N LYS A 120 5.21 25.97 12.87
CA LYS A 120 6.60 25.64 13.14
C LYS A 120 7.42 26.93 13.23
N GLN A 121 8.00 27.16 14.40
CA GLN A 121 8.98 28.21 14.62
C GLN A 121 10.37 27.76 14.14
N ASP A 122 11.14 28.70 13.57
CA ASP A 122 12.54 28.46 13.25
C ASP A 122 13.35 28.14 14.51
N LYS A 123 14.29 27.20 14.39
CA LYS A 123 15.17 26.84 15.52
C LYS A 123 16.09 28.00 15.86
N ASN A 124 16.21 28.26 17.16
CA ASN A 124 17.24 29.17 17.67
C ASN A 124 18.63 28.60 17.39
N THR A 125 19.58 29.49 17.10
CA THR A 125 20.99 29.15 16.91
C THR A 125 21.83 29.82 17.98
N ALA A 126 22.95 29.22 18.35
CA ALA A 126 23.81 29.74 19.41
C ALA A 126 25.25 29.28 19.24
N SER A 127 26.18 29.99 19.87
CA SER A 127 27.55 29.57 20.08
C SER A 127 27.96 29.87 21.51
N PHE A 128 28.44 28.85 22.23
CA PHE A 128 28.90 28.97 23.60
C PHE A 128 30.43 28.88 23.65
N GLY A 129 31.07 30.05 23.60
CA GLY A 129 32.52 30.18 23.71
C GLY A 129 32.95 30.42 25.16
N THR A 130 34.25 30.28 25.41
CA THR A 130 34.85 30.46 26.75
C THR A 130 34.87 31.92 27.22
N ALA A 131 35.15 32.86 26.31
CA ALA A 131 35.23 34.30 26.63
C ALA A 131 33.94 35.08 26.32
N ALA A 132 33.21 34.63 25.30
CA ALA A 132 31.95 35.22 24.88
C ALA A 132 31.08 34.21 24.14
N SER A 133 29.78 34.43 24.16
CA SER A 133 28.74 33.56 23.63
C SER A 133 27.63 34.40 23.00
N TRP A 134 26.84 33.78 22.14
CA TRP A 134 25.65 34.40 21.57
C TRP A 134 24.53 33.39 21.36
N ILE A 135 23.31 33.90 21.39
CA ILE A 135 22.07 33.19 21.09
C ILE A 135 21.25 34.05 20.14
N ARG A 136 20.70 33.46 19.09
CA ARG A 136 19.78 34.10 18.14
C ARG A 136 18.45 33.36 18.13
N ASP A 137 17.38 34.12 18.31
CA ASP A 137 16.02 33.65 18.06
C ASP A 137 15.81 33.52 16.54
N GLY A 138 15.51 32.31 16.08
CA GLY A 138 15.27 32.02 14.67
C GLY A 138 14.06 32.79 14.13
N SER A 139 13.06 33.00 14.98
CA SER A 139 11.75 33.55 14.60
C SER A 139 11.69 35.07 14.55
N THR A 140 12.29 35.74 15.52
CA THR A 140 12.26 37.20 15.62
C THR A 140 13.54 37.85 15.10
N GLY A 141 14.61 37.07 14.94
CA GLY A 141 15.94 37.58 14.65
C GLY A 141 16.60 38.31 15.82
N ALA A 142 16.01 38.28 17.02
CA ALA A 142 16.62 38.84 18.22
C ALA A 142 17.91 38.09 18.54
N ILE A 143 18.95 38.83 18.89
CA ILE A 143 20.26 38.31 19.25
C ILE A 143 20.58 38.79 20.67
N GLU A 144 21.02 37.86 21.51
CA GLU A 144 21.61 38.13 22.81
C GLU A 144 23.06 37.64 22.77
N GLN A 145 23.99 38.50 23.16
CA GLN A 145 25.41 38.19 23.23
C GLN A 145 25.89 38.52 24.63
N PHE A 146 26.80 37.73 25.15
CA PHE A 146 27.30 37.91 26.50
C PHE A 146 28.72 37.37 26.63
N GLY A 147 29.44 37.87 27.61
CA GLY A 147 30.81 37.43 27.85
C GLY A 147 31.40 38.10 29.07
N VAL A 148 32.71 37.89 29.22
CA VAL A 148 33.52 38.46 30.29
C VAL A 148 34.65 39.30 29.70
N PHE A 149 35.10 40.30 30.44
CA PHE A 149 36.35 40.99 30.17
C PHE A 149 36.96 41.53 31.48
N GLY A 150 38.28 41.67 31.50
CA GLY A 150 38.99 42.37 32.56
C GLY A 150 39.22 43.83 32.22
N MET A 151 39.00 44.72 33.18
CA MET A 151 39.30 46.16 33.08
C MET A 151 40.54 46.48 33.91
N ASN A 152 41.56 47.07 33.28
CA ASN A 152 42.78 47.48 33.97
C ASN A 152 42.52 48.61 34.98
N SER A 153 43.40 48.71 35.99
CA SER A 153 43.38 49.81 36.95
C SER A 153 43.77 51.15 36.31
N GLY A 154 43.29 52.25 36.91
CA GLY A 154 43.56 53.61 36.46
C GLY A 154 42.77 54.04 35.21
N PRO A 155 42.80 55.32 34.82
CA PRO A 155 41.98 55.84 33.72
C PRO A 155 42.33 55.16 32.39
N ASN A 156 41.34 54.49 31.78
CA ASN A 156 41.53 53.82 30.50
C ASN A 156 40.21 53.62 29.74
N GLU A 157 40.32 53.20 28.48
CA GLU A 157 39.20 52.92 27.60
C GLU A 157 39.44 51.60 26.87
N GLN A 158 38.42 50.75 26.85
CA GLN A 158 38.49 49.42 26.26
C GLN A 158 37.28 49.20 25.36
N THR A 159 37.53 48.65 24.16
CA THR A 159 36.48 48.26 23.24
C THR A 159 36.38 46.74 23.19
N ILE A 160 35.19 46.23 23.48
CA ILE A 160 34.87 44.82 23.43
C ILE A 160 34.12 44.54 22.13
N THR A 161 34.70 43.68 21.28
CA THR A 161 34.05 43.23 20.04
C THR A 161 33.05 42.13 20.36
N PHE A 162 31.83 42.28 19.84
CA PHE A 162 30.80 41.24 19.95
C PHE A 162 31.18 40.02 19.09
N PRO A 163 30.86 38.79 19.55
CA PRO A 163 31.08 37.56 18.77
C PRO A 163 30.50 37.60 17.36
N VAL A 164 29.33 38.20 17.21
CA VAL A 164 28.67 38.45 15.93
C VAL A 164 28.20 39.90 15.86
N ALA A 165 28.26 40.51 14.68
CA ALA A 165 27.66 41.83 14.50
C ALA A 165 26.13 41.72 14.55
N PHE A 166 25.46 42.63 15.27
CA PHE A 166 24.02 42.81 15.17
C PHE A 166 23.69 43.29 13.74
N PRO A 167 22.89 42.54 12.95
CA PRO A 167 22.62 42.91 11.56
C PRO A 167 22.07 44.34 11.42
N THR A 168 21.14 44.71 12.30
CA THR A 168 20.42 45.98 12.30
C THR A 168 21.00 46.96 13.32
N ALA A 169 20.97 46.61 14.61
CA ALA A 169 21.39 47.48 15.70
C ALA A 169 21.61 46.73 17.02
N CYS A 170 22.63 47.16 17.78
CA CYS A 170 22.67 46.92 19.22
C CYS A 170 21.70 47.89 19.91
N ARG A 171 20.82 47.36 20.77
CA ARG A 171 19.75 48.12 21.42
C ARG A 171 19.98 48.33 22.91
N SER A 172 20.68 47.41 23.56
CA SER A 172 21.04 47.53 24.96
C SER A 172 22.36 46.85 25.24
N VAL A 173 23.17 47.45 26.10
CA VAL A 173 24.31 46.77 26.73
C VAL A 173 24.21 47.00 28.24
N VAL A 174 24.40 45.94 29.00
CA VAL A 174 24.43 45.94 30.46
C VAL A 174 25.76 45.39 30.91
N LEU A 175 26.38 46.06 31.89
CA LEU A 175 27.62 45.62 32.52
C LEU A 175 27.33 45.24 33.97
N THR A 176 27.97 44.18 34.44
CA THR A 176 27.94 43.77 35.85
C THR A 176 29.36 43.56 36.32
N ASN A 177 29.76 44.25 37.39
CA ASN A 177 31.06 44.08 38.03
C ASN A 177 31.13 42.76 38.82
N MET A 178 32.30 42.13 38.82
CA MET A 178 32.63 40.97 39.63
C MET A 178 33.77 41.37 40.57
N GLU A 179 33.43 41.78 41.79
CA GLU A 179 34.39 42.24 42.79
C GLU A 179 34.17 41.52 44.13
N ASP A 180 35.26 41.08 44.77
CA ASP A 180 35.23 40.42 46.07
C ASP A 180 35.25 41.42 47.26
N ALA A 181 35.49 42.71 47.01
CA ALA A 181 35.49 43.78 48.01
C ALA A 181 34.88 45.07 47.44
N ALA A 182 34.28 45.91 48.30
CA ALA A 182 33.64 47.15 47.89
C ALA A 182 34.66 48.16 47.32
N ALA A 183 34.67 48.34 46.00
CA ALA A 183 35.42 49.39 45.34
C ALA A 183 34.63 50.72 45.41
N GLU A 184 34.67 51.38 46.57
CA GLU A 184 34.08 52.71 46.73
C GLU A 184 34.79 53.71 45.80
N GLY A 185 34.04 54.26 44.83
CA GLY A 185 34.54 55.25 43.86
C GLY A 185 34.90 54.73 42.47
N ASN A 186 34.66 53.45 42.17
CA ASN A 186 34.81 52.89 40.83
C ASN A 186 33.76 53.47 39.86
N VAL A 187 34.19 54.21 38.84
CA VAL A 187 33.30 54.72 37.78
C VAL A 187 33.67 54.08 36.44
N VAL A 188 33.21 52.84 36.25
CA VAL A 188 33.19 52.15 34.96
C VAL A 188 31.81 52.27 34.33
N ARG A 189 31.76 52.74 33.08
CA ARG A 189 30.51 52.93 32.35
C ARG A 189 30.67 52.72 30.86
N ILE A 190 29.55 52.43 30.21
CA ILE A 190 29.47 52.39 28.76
C ILE A 190 29.62 53.81 28.21
N ARG A 191 30.57 54.01 27.28
CA ARG A 191 30.73 55.28 26.55
C ARG A 191 29.84 55.33 25.33
N ARG A 192 29.87 54.27 24.53
CA ARG A 192 29.13 54.12 23.26
C ARG A 192 29.12 52.65 22.85
N TRP A 193 28.20 52.29 21.97
CA TRP A 193 28.23 51.02 21.25
C TRP A 193 27.87 51.24 19.79
N ASP A 194 28.21 50.26 18.97
CA ASP A 194 27.72 50.12 17.60
C ASP A 194 27.21 48.69 17.38
N LYS A 195 27.09 48.27 16.12
CA LYS A 195 26.58 46.95 15.77
C LYS A 195 27.55 45.82 16.11
N SER A 196 28.83 46.12 16.28
CA SER A 196 29.90 45.13 16.37
C SER A 196 30.69 45.22 17.67
N SER A 197 30.52 46.29 18.45
CA SER A 197 31.29 46.48 19.66
C SER A 197 30.63 47.39 20.69
N VAL A 198 31.11 47.30 21.92
CA VAL A 198 30.84 48.27 22.98
C VAL A 198 32.16 48.85 23.49
N THR A 199 32.20 50.17 23.64
CA THR A 199 33.33 50.89 24.22
C THR A 199 32.99 51.31 25.64
N ILE A 200 33.87 50.93 26.56
CA ILE A 200 33.72 51.08 28.00
C ILE A 200 34.84 52.00 28.47
N ILE A 201 34.49 52.96 29.32
CA ILE A 201 35.45 53.87 29.94
C ILE A 201 35.55 53.58 31.42
N ASN A 202 36.78 53.58 31.90
CA ASN A 202 37.15 53.59 33.29
C ASN A 202 37.69 54.99 33.64
N ALA A 203 37.02 55.70 34.55
CA ALA A 203 37.47 57.03 34.99
C ALA A 203 38.63 56.98 36.01
N GLY A 204 39.06 55.78 36.43
CA GLY A 204 40.02 55.56 37.50
C GLY A 204 39.36 55.38 38.86
N GLY A 205 40.17 55.13 39.89
CA GLY A 205 39.69 54.87 41.26
C GLY A 205 39.44 53.38 41.57
N ASN A 206 39.58 52.50 40.58
CA ASN A 206 39.45 51.05 40.71
C ASN A 206 40.80 50.33 40.62
N THR A 207 40.84 49.14 41.24
CA THR A 207 41.82 48.09 40.93
C THR A 207 41.45 47.39 39.63
N TYR A 208 42.27 46.44 39.18
CA TYR A 208 41.84 45.52 38.13
C TYR A 208 40.55 44.81 38.58
N THR A 209 39.52 44.82 37.73
CA THR A 209 38.20 44.23 38.03
C THR A 209 37.72 43.48 36.80
N ASP A 210 37.19 42.27 37.00
CA ASP A 210 36.51 41.52 35.94
C ASP A 210 35.02 41.92 35.87
N TYR A 211 34.50 41.97 34.64
CA TYR A 211 33.11 42.31 34.36
C TYR A 211 32.49 41.25 33.48
N THR A 212 31.18 41.06 33.67
CA THR A 212 30.33 40.45 32.65
C THR A 212 29.59 41.52 31.88
N TRP A 213 29.24 41.20 30.64
CA TRP A 213 28.41 42.05 29.82
C TRP A 213 27.34 41.23 29.11
N ILE A 214 26.19 41.86 28.89
CA ILE A 214 25.11 41.34 28.04
C ILE A 214 24.74 42.44 27.05
N ALA A 215 24.76 42.12 25.76
CA ALA A 215 24.31 42.98 24.69
C ALA A 215 23.10 42.33 23.98
N LYS A 216 22.06 43.12 23.70
CA LYS A 216 20.88 42.65 22.96
C LYS A 216 20.61 43.53 21.75
N GLY A 217 20.12 42.93 20.69
CA GLY A 217 19.88 43.61 19.42
C GLY A 217 19.29 42.68 18.37
N ASN A 218 19.32 43.12 17.12
CA ASN A 218 18.88 42.37 15.94
C ASN A 218 19.53 42.93 14.68
#